data_AF-A0A8J7EEL3-F1
#
_entry.id   AF-A0A8J7EEL3-F1
#
_cell.length_a   1.000
_cell.length_b   1.000
_cell.length_c   1.000
_cell.angle_alpha   90.00
_cell.angle_beta   90.00
_cell.angle_gamma   90.00
#
_symmetry.space_group_name_H-M   'P 1'
#
loop_
_entity.id
_entity.type
_entity.pdbx_description
1 polymer ?
#
loop_
_entity_poly.entity_id
_entity_poly.type
_entity_poly.pdbx_seq_one_letter_code
_entity_poly.pdbx_strand_id
1 'polypeptide(L)'
;MENGFLAEVASALVPNYLELFNWGDIWTRPLEEGSAFEWTALAAIVSQAEKNGWKYSFPILRYSWGRDFFTVRNQIPKQFGAQPGYSSQLIDQNLKYRFLQSLVPKVELSKANLFYSLFREGCSYHEVMSNQDYNERPDIMFIPGRPKSDFPMLIRRDTCVDFQFCFNDGLEVFGKLRVLQSPIVRCIERHPEGASVPVHGIVECSVNKSLAVATGQLEGYINLFSTPLTESSVFLVTGNELPECRWNKFSIPLYTADTLLIENSFRGFADETLSLFGLI
;
A
#
# COMPACT_ATOMS: atom_id res chain seq x y z
N MET A 1 18.21 7.94 18.53
CA MET A 1 18.57 7.95 17.11
C MET A 1 17.61 8.86 16.40
N GLU A 2 18.11 9.79 15.58
CA GLU A 2 17.29 10.77 14.89
C GLU A 2 16.44 10.10 13.80
N ASN A 3 15.16 10.44 13.72
CA ASN A 3 14.16 9.84 12.82
C ASN A 3 14.56 9.85 11.32
N GLY A 4 15.55 10.66 10.93
CA GLY A 4 16.09 10.76 9.58
C GLY A 4 16.85 9.54 9.05
N PHE A 5 17.33 8.61 9.89
CA PHE A 5 18.11 7.46 9.40
C PHE A 5 17.31 6.52 8.49
N LEU A 6 15.99 6.36 8.73
CA LEU A 6 15.14 5.56 7.85
C LEU A 6 14.99 6.20 6.46
N ALA A 7 15.09 7.53 6.37
CA ALA A 7 15.11 8.22 5.09
C ALA A 7 16.40 7.91 4.30
N GLU A 8 17.54 7.82 5.00
CA GLU A 8 18.82 7.41 4.40
C GLU A 8 18.75 5.97 3.89
N VAL A 9 18.23 5.04 4.71
CA VAL A 9 18.03 3.64 4.32
C VAL A 9 17.09 3.55 3.12
N ALA A 10 15.94 4.23 3.13
CA ALA A 10 15.00 4.23 2.03
C ALA A 10 15.63 4.79 0.73
N SER A 11 16.49 5.81 0.83
CA SER A 11 17.23 6.38 -0.31
C SER A 11 18.28 5.43 -0.88
N ALA A 12 18.93 4.64 -0.03
CA ALA A 12 19.88 3.61 -0.45
C ALA A 12 19.18 2.43 -1.14
N LEU A 13 17.92 2.14 -0.76
CA LEU A 13 17.11 1.07 -1.34
C LEU A 13 16.53 1.47 -2.70
N VAL A 14 15.99 2.68 -2.83
CA VAL A 14 15.40 3.21 -4.06
C VAL A 14 16.07 4.57 -4.39
N PRO A 15 16.86 4.65 -5.46
CA PRO A 15 17.53 5.90 -5.83
C PRO A 15 16.54 7.05 -6.04
N ASN A 16 16.89 8.24 -5.54
CA ASN A 16 16.09 9.48 -5.60
C ASN A 16 14.72 9.42 -4.93
N TYR A 17 14.42 8.39 -4.13
CA TYR A 17 13.08 8.20 -3.54
C TYR A 17 12.57 9.41 -2.74
N LEU A 18 13.46 10.10 -2.03
CA LEU A 18 13.14 11.31 -1.27
C LEU A 18 12.81 12.52 -2.16
N GLU A 19 13.32 12.56 -3.38
CA GLU A 19 13.11 13.66 -4.33
C GLU A 19 11.85 13.47 -5.18
N LEU A 20 11.33 12.24 -5.26
CA LEU A 20 10.17 11.90 -6.08
C LEU A 20 8.86 12.44 -5.52
N PHE A 21 8.75 12.59 -4.19
CA PHE A 21 7.48 12.86 -3.51
C PHE A 21 7.60 13.95 -2.45
N ASN A 22 6.47 14.55 -2.13
CA ASN A 22 6.37 15.45 -0.99
C ASN A 22 6.11 14.60 0.28
N TRP A 23 7.19 14.33 1.01
CA TRP A 23 7.15 13.47 2.18
C TRP A 23 6.58 14.13 3.44
N GLY A 24 6.38 15.46 3.42
CA GLY A 24 5.98 16.22 4.59
C GLY A 24 6.93 15.98 5.76
N ASP A 25 6.37 15.64 6.92
CA ASP A 25 7.08 15.37 8.17
C ASP A 25 7.33 13.88 8.44
N ILE A 26 6.99 12.95 7.53
CA ILE A 26 7.03 11.49 7.75
C ILE A 26 8.37 11.02 8.31
N TRP A 27 9.48 11.49 7.74
CA TRP A 27 10.83 11.09 8.16
C TRP A 27 11.28 11.71 9.48
N THR A 28 10.53 12.67 10.01
CA THR A 28 10.83 13.34 11.27
C THR A 28 9.89 12.93 12.40
N ARG A 29 8.80 12.23 12.09
CA ARG A 29 7.85 11.72 13.07
C ARG A 29 8.48 10.66 13.98
N PRO A 30 7.99 10.52 15.23
CA PRO A 30 8.40 9.44 16.12
C PRO A 30 8.27 8.07 15.44
N LEU A 31 9.28 7.22 15.64
CA LEU A 31 9.33 5.89 15.04
C LEU A 31 8.12 5.03 15.45
N GLU A 32 7.59 5.22 16.66
CA GLU A 32 6.42 4.55 17.21
C GLU A 32 5.14 4.78 16.37
N GLU A 33 5.09 5.82 15.54
CA GLU A 33 3.99 6.06 14.61
C GLU A 33 4.03 5.16 13.37
N GLY A 34 5.10 4.39 13.16
CA GLY A 34 5.23 3.34 12.14
C GLY A 34 5.33 3.82 10.68
N SER A 35 4.98 5.07 10.39
CA SER A 35 4.88 5.56 9.01
C SER A 35 6.20 5.48 8.24
N ALA A 36 7.31 5.98 8.81
CA ALA A 36 8.62 5.90 8.16
C ALA A 36 9.09 4.45 7.97
N PHE A 37 8.75 3.58 8.93
CA PHE A 37 9.07 2.16 8.88
C PHE A 37 8.36 1.44 7.71
N GLU A 38 7.05 1.68 7.55
CA GLU A 38 6.26 1.15 6.43
C GLU A 38 6.81 1.60 5.06
N TRP A 39 7.16 2.88 4.92
CA TRP A 39 7.69 3.41 3.65
C TRP A 39 9.09 2.87 3.33
N THR A 40 9.88 2.57 4.37
CA THR A 40 11.19 1.91 4.21
C THR A 40 11.02 0.43 3.84
N ALA A 41 10.05 -0.26 4.45
CA ALA A 41 9.68 -1.63 4.08
C ALA A 41 9.21 -1.72 2.61
N LEU A 42 8.38 -0.77 2.16
CA LEU A 42 7.97 -0.68 0.76
C LEU A 42 9.19 -0.45 -0.17
N ALA A 43 10.09 0.46 0.19
CA ALA A 43 11.31 0.71 -0.57
C ALA A 43 12.19 -0.55 -0.68
N ALA A 44 12.27 -1.34 0.40
CA ALA A 44 13.02 -2.59 0.41
C ALA A 44 12.43 -3.63 -0.56
N ILE A 45 11.10 -3.79 -0.54
CA ILE A 45 10.37 -4.66 -1.47
C ILE A 45 10.65 -4.24 -2.92
N VAL A 46 10.59 -2.93 -3.22
CA VAL A 46 10.89 -2.41 -4.57
C VAL A 46 12.33 -2.73 -4.98
N SER A 47 13.30 -2.45 -4.10
CA SER A 47 14.72 -2.66 -4.33
C SER A 47 15.02 -4.13 -4.66
N GLN A 48 14.46 -5.06 -3.88
CA GLN A 48 14.69 -6.49 -4.10
C GLN A 48 13.92 -7.06 -5.29
N ALA A 49 12.71 -6.58 -5.56
CA ALA A 49 12.00 -6.94 -6.78
C ALA A 49 12.82 -6.51 -8.02
N GLU A 50 13.36 -5.29 -8.02
CA GLU A 50 14.21 -4.79 -9.10
C GLU A 50 15.47 -5.66 -9.30
N LYS A 51 16.19 -5.96 -8.22
CA LYS A 51 17.36 -6.86 -8.26
C LYS A 51 17.05 -8.24 -8.84
N ASN A 52 15.83 -8.73 -8.65
CA ASN A 52 15.35 -10.00 -9.19
C ASN A 52 14.65 -9.87 -10.56
N GLY A 53 14.90 -8.77 -11.28
CA GLY A 53 14.51 -8.57 -12.67
C GLY A 53 13.07 -8.08 -12.88
N TRP A 54 12.40 -7.62 -11.83
CA TRP A 54 11.16 -6.84 -11.97
C TRP A 54 11.49 -5.42 -12.40
N LYS A 55 10.63 -4.82 -13.21
CA LYS A 55 10.60 -3.38 -13.43
C LYS A 55 9.57 -2.78 -12.49
N TYR A 56 9.86 -1.63 -11.90
CA TYR A 56 8.89 -0.90 -11.10
C TYR A 56 8.56 0.47 -11.68
N SER A 57 7.40 1.00 -11.33
CA SER A 57 7.06 2.39 -11.52
C SER A 57 6.19 2.88 -10.37
N PHE A 58 6.14 4.21 -10.19
CA PHE A 58 5.23 4.87 -9.27
C PHE A 58 4.08 5.50 -10.07
N PRO A 59 2.93 4.82 -10.22
CA PRO A 59 1.89 5.25 -11.16
C PRO A 59 1.33 6.65 -10.83
N ILE A 60 1.37 7.03 -9.55
CA ILE A 60 0.95 8.36 -9.08
C ILE A 60 1.70 9.49 -9.80
N LEU A 61 2.96 9.28 -10.21
CA LEU A 61 3.77 10.30 -10.87
C LEU A 61 3.30 10.65 -12.28
N ARG A 62 2.38 9.86 -12.87
CA ARG A 62 1.71 10.20 -14.13
C ARG A 62 0.77 11.40 -14.00
N TYR A 63 0.40 11.76 -12.76
CA TYR A 63 -0.49 12.88 -12.47
C TYR A 63 0.30 14.09 -11.96
N SER A 64 -0.06 15.28 -12.42
CA SER A 64 0.63 16.53 -12.05
C SER A 64 0.61 16.83 -10.55
N TRP A 65 -0.42 16.35 -9.83
CA TRP A 65 -0.59 16.48 -8.39
C TRP A 65 0.00 15.28 -7.62
N GLY A 66 0.46 14.24 -8.31
CA GLY A 66 0.73 12.93 -7.71
C GLY A 66 1.79 12.94 -6.60
N ARG A 67 2.77 13.86 -6.71
CA ARG A 67 3.83 14.01 -5.71
C ARG A 67 3.30 14.37 -4.32
N ASP A 68 2.25 15.18 -4.25
CA ASP A 68 1.66 15.65 -2.98
C ASP A 68 0.72 14.63 -2.33
N PHE A 69 0.29 13.62 -3.07
CA PHE A 69 -0.68 12.62 -2.59
C PHE A 69 -0.06 11.23 -2.40
N PHE A 70 1.22 11.04 -2.71
CA PHE A 70 1.86 9.72 -2.59
C PHE A 70 1.79 9.18 -1.16
N THR A 71 1.99 10.05 -0.17
CA THR A 71 1.98 9.71 1.25
C THR A 71 0.57 9.61 1.84
N VAL A 72 -0.43 10.09 1.11
CA VAL A 72 -1.84 10.02 1.53
C VAL A 72 -2.31 8.58 1.48
N ARG A 73 -3.13 8.22 2.46
CA ARG A 73 -3.73 6.90 2.63
C ARG A 73 -4.57 6.49 1.41
N ASN A 74 -4.53 5.22 0.96
CA ASN A 74 -5.42 4.76 -0.11
C ASN A 74 -6.79 4.39 0.45
N GLN A 75 -7.50 5.39 0.98
CA GLN A 75 -8.81 5.17 1.54
C GLN A 75 -9.87 5.88 0.72
N ILE A 76 -10.90 5.12 0.36
CA ILE A 76 -12.18 5.68 -0.08
C ILE A 76 -12.87 6.26 1.17
N PRO A 77 -13.13 7.58 1.25
CA PRO A 77 -13.78 8.18 2.40
C PRO A 77 -15.19 7.61 2.58
N LYS A 78 -15.45 6.91 3.70
CA LYS A 78 -16.76 6.31 4.01
C LYS A 78 -17.60 7.06 5.04
N GLN A 79 -16.99 7.82 5.97
CA GLN A 79 -17.67 8.60 7.03
C GLN A 79 -16.78 9.75 7.52
N PHE A 80 -17.31 10.63 8.39
CA PHE A 80 -16.67 11.74 9.16
C PHE A 80 -15.45 11.33 10.04
N GLY A 81 -14.75 10.27 9.66
CA GLY A 81 -13.62 9.67 10.36
C GLY A 81 -12.50 9.19 9.43
N ALA A 82 -12.48 9.60 8.16
CA ALA A 82 -11.19 9.90 7.53
C ALA A 82 -10.61 11.11 8.27
N GLN A 83 -10.31 10.95 9.56
CA GLN A 83 -9.56 11.94 10.30
C GLN A 83 -8.33 12.19 9.45
N PRO A 84 -8.02 13.46 9.13
CA PRO A 84 -6.73 13.77 8.55
C PRO A 84 -5.70 13.16 9.49
N GLY A 85 -5.11 12.02 9.10
CA GLY A 85 -3.98 11.47 9.84
C GLY A 85 -2.95 12.58 9.80
N TYR A 86 -2.74 13.23 10.96
CA TYR A 86 -1.87 14.37 11.25
C TYR A 86 -1.02 14.86 10.06
N SER A 87 -1.67 15.43 9.04
CA SER A 87 -1.02 16.05 7.89
C SER A 87 -1.63 17.43 7.77
N SER A 88 -1.30 18.25 8.76
CA SER A 88 -1.66 19.66 8.90
C SER A 88 -1.14 20.55 7.75
N GLN A 89 -0.52 19.96 6.72
CA GLN A 89 0.14 20.67 5.62
C GLN A 89 -0.58 20.60 4.27
N LEU A 90 -1.61 19.77 4.10
CA LEU A 90 -2.37 19.72 2.84
C LEU A 90 -3.44 20.84 2.82
N ILE A 91 -2.97 22.08 2.67
CA ILE A 91 -3.75 23.32 2.84
C ILE A 91 -4.85 23.50 1.78
N ASP A 92 -4.81 22.79 0.64
CA ASP A 92 -5.90 22.90 -0.33
C ASP A 92 -5.93 21.68 -1.27
N GLN A 93 -6.72 20.65 -0.95
CA GLN A 93 -6.84 19.50 -1.83
C GLN A 93 -8.28 19.06 -2.01
N ASN A 94 -8.82 19.45 -3.17
CA ASN A 94 -10.11 19.03 -3.69
C ASN A 94 -10.30 17.52 -3.53
N LEU A 95 -11.35 17.13 -2.80
CA LEU A 95 -11.71 15.75 -2.46
C LEU A 95 -11.62 14.79 -3.67
N LYS A 96 -11.88 15.28 -4.89
CA LYS A 96 -11.73 14.53 -6.15
C LYS A 96 -10.35 13.89 -6.35
N TYR A 97 -9.27 14.55 -5.93
CA TYR A 97 -7.92 14.05 -6.11
C TYR A 97 -7.57 12.99 -5.07
N ARG A 98 -8.14 13.08 -3.86
CA ARG A 98 -8.03 12.02 -2.84
C ARG A 98 -8.71 10.73 -3.31
N PHE A 99 -9.91 10.88 -3.88
CA PHE A 99 -10.62 9.77 -4.53
C PHE A 99 -9.84 9.16 -5.68
N LEU A 100 -9.29 10.01 -6.54
CA LEU A 100 -8.52 9.55 -7.68
C LEU A 100 -7.27 8.79 -7.21
N GLN A 101 -6.54 9.34 -6.24
CA GLN A 101 -5.35 8.72 -5.65
C GLN A 101 -5.65 7.39 -4.95
N SER A 102 -6.78 7.23 -4.25
CA SER A 102 -7.07 5.99 -3.53
C SER A 102 -7.13 4.77 -4.46
N LEU A 103 -7.46 4.99 -5.73
CA LEU A 103 -7.52 3.99 -6.80
C LEU A 103 -6.18 3.77 -7.51
N VAL A 104 -5.15 4.59 -7.23
CA VAL A 104 -3.82 4.48 -7.83
C VAL A 104 -2.91 3.64 -6.91
N PRO A 105 -2.30 2.55 -7.41
CA PRO A 105 -1.29 1.80 -6.65
C PRO A 105 -0.13 2.70 -6.24
N LYS A 106 0.52 2.41 -5.11
CA LYS A 106 1.77 3.09 -4.73
C LYS A 106 2.90 2.68 -5.67
N VAL A 107 2.97 1.39 -5.99
CA VAL A 107 3.97 0.83 -6.91
C VAL A 107 3.29 -0.14 -7.88
N GLU A 108 3.69 -0.11 -9.14
CA GLU A 108 3.43 -1.17 -10.12
C GLU A 108 4.74 -1.93 -10.38
N LEU A 109 4.78 -3.22 -10.10
CA LEU A 109 5.84 -4.15 -10.50
C LEU A 109 5.42 -4.87 -11.79
N SER A 110 6.37 -5.09 -12.70
CA SER A 110 6.14 -5.82 -13.94
C SER A 110 7.32 -6.69 -14.34
N LYS A 111 7.04 -7.93 -14.76
CA LYS A 111 8.04 -8.87 -15.28
C LYS A 111 7.40 -9.70 -16.38
N ALA A 112 7.88 -9.54 -17.62
CA ALA A 112 7.22 -10.06 -18.82
C ALA A 112 5.74 -9.62 -18.89
N ASN A 113 4.80 -10.57 -18.82
CA ASN A 113 3.36 -10.32 -18.86
C ASN A 113 2.69 -10.36 -17.48
N LEU A 114 3.46 -10.46 -16.40
CA LEU A 114 2.95 -10.45 -15.03
C LEU A 114 3.05 -9.04 -14.44
N PHE A 115 1.97 -8.61 -13.79
CA PHE A 115 1.87 -7.32 -13.12
C PHE A 115 1.46 -7.49 -11.66
N TYR A 116 2.04 -6.69 -10.78
CA TYR A 116 1.62 -6.58 -9.40
C TYR A 116 1.48 -5.12 -9.01
N SER A 117 0.32 -4.77 -8.48
CA SER A 117 0.04 -3.45 -7.92
C SER A 117 0.15 -3.52 -6.41
N LEU A 118 1.03 -2.71 -5.83
CA LEU A 118 1.20 -2.60 -4.39
C LEU A 118 0.36 -1.44 -3.88
N PHE A 119 -0.61 -1.74 -3.02
CA PHE A 119 -1.45 -0.74 -2.35
C PHE A 119 -1.01 -0.60 -0.89
N ARG A 120 -1.16 0.62 -0.35
CA ARG A 120 -0.92 0.90 1.07
C ARG A 120 -2.24 1.20 1.79
N GLU A 121 -2.46 0.62 2.96
CA GLU A 121 -3.70 0.76 3.76
C GLU A 121 -4.97 0.28 3.04
N GLY A 122 -4.93 -0.94 2.49
CA GLY A 122 -6.06 -1.58 1.83
C GLY A 122 -6.16 -1.39 0.32
N CYS A 123 -7.11 -2.09 -0.30
CA CYS A 123 -7.37 -2.06 -1.74
C CYS A 123 -8.74 -1.43 -2.01
N SER A 124 -8.74 -0.17 -2.49
CA SER A 124 -9.96 0.59 -2.79
C SER A 124 -10.88 -0.12 -3.80
N TYR A 125 -10.34 -0.91 -4.72
CA TYR A 125 -11.15 -1.70 -5.65
C TYR A 125 -12.00 -2.74 -4.93
N HIS A 126 -11.49 -3.38 -3.88
CA HIS A 126 -12.28 -4.37 -3.16
C HIS A 126 -13.51 -3.71 -2.52
N GLU A 127 -13.32 -2.56 -1.87
CA GLU A 127 -14.42 -1.78 -1.30
C GLU A 127 -15.46 -1.36 -2.36
N VAL A 128 -15.02 -0.90 -3.52
CA VAL A 128 -15.90 -0.53 -4.63
C VAL A 128 -16.68 -1.74 -5.16
N MET A 129 -16.06 -2.91 -5.25
CA MET A 129 -16.68 -4.08 -5.88
C MET A 129 -17.57 -4.87 -4.92
N SER A 130 -17.14 -5.09 -3.67
CA SER A 130 -17.81 -5.98 -2.72
C SER A 130 -18.73 -5.27 -1.72
N ASN A 131 -18.68 -3.94 -1.63
CA ASN A 131 -19.36 -3.15 -0.58
C ASN A 131 -19.01 -3.58 0.86
N GLN A 132 -17.96 -4.38 1.06
CA GLN A 132 -17.52 -4.78 2.39
C GLN A 132 -16.72 -3.66 3.05
N ASP A 133 -16.83 -3.57 4.38
CA ASP A 133 -16.13 -2.55 5.14
C ASP A 133 -14.75 -3.02 5.63
N TYR A 134 -13.73 -2.19 5.41
CA TYR A 134 -12.34 -2.43 5.79
C TYR A 134 -12.03 -1.61 7.04
N ASN A 135 -12.51 -2.07 8.18
CA ASN A 135 -12.21 -1.44 9.46
C ASN A 135 -10.74 -1.63 9.86
N GLU A 136 -10.20 -2.83 9.64
CA GLU A 136 -8.78 -3.13 9.79
C GLU A 136 -8.12 -3.14 8.41
N ARG A 137 -7.04 -2.36 8.27
CA ARG A 137 -6.39 -2.13 6.99
C ARG A 137 -5.02 -2.77 6.99
N PRO A 138 -4.72 -3.61 6.00
CA PRO A 138 -3.36 -4.11 5.82
C PRO A 138 -2.43 -3.00 5.35
N ASP A 139 -1.20 -2.98 5.86
CA ASP A 139 -0.24 -1.93 5.54
C ASP A 139 0.20 -1.96 4.08
N ILE A 140 0.64 -3.11 3.56
CA ILE A 140 1.02 -3.28 2.15
C ILE A 140 0.29 -4.50 1.58
N MET A 141 -0.37 -4.34 0.43
CA MET A 141 -1.06 -5.41 -0.28
C MET A 141 -0.50 -5.61 -1.68
N PHE A 142 -0.27 -6.86 -2.06
CA PHE A 142 0.10 -7.27 -3.41
C PHE A 142 -1.15 -7.72 -4.16
N ILE A 143 -1.54 -6.96 -5.17
CA ILE A 143 -2.70 -7.26 -6.02
C ILE A 143 -2.19 -7.70 -7.40
N PRO A 144 -2.53 -8.90 -7.89
CA PRO A 144 -2.06 -9.38 -9.19
C PRO A 144 -2.79 -8.68 -10.32
N GLY A 145 -2.14 -7.72 -10.96
CA GLY A 145 -2.72 -6.91 -12.02
C GLY A 145 -2.30 -5.44 -11.94
N ARG A 146 -2.96 -4.61 -12.74
CA ARG A 146 -2.73 -3.16 -12.77
C ARG A 146 -3.94 -2.38 -13.25
N PRO A 147 -4.03 -1.08 -12.91
CA PRO A 147 -4.91 -0.17 -13.61
C PRO A 147 -4.64 -0.22 -15.12
N LYS A 148 -5.71 -0.13 -15.92
CA LYS A 148 -5.56 0.04 -17.37
C LYS A 148 -4.91 1.39 -17.65
N SER A 149 -4.20 1.49 -18.79
CA SER A 149 -3.61 2.75 -19.24
C SER A 149 -4.62 3.90 -19.16
N ASP A 150 -4.18 5.03 -18.62
CA ASP A 150 -4.96 6.25 -18.38
C ASP A 150 -6.01 6.17 -17.25
N PHE A 151 -6.18 5.03 -16.59
CA PHE A 151 -7.06 4.88 -15.43
C PHE A 151 -6.28 4.87 -14.10
N PRO A 152 -6.90 5.32 -13.00
CA PRO A 152 -8.21 5.99 -12.94
C PRO A 152 -8.17 7.40 -13.57
N MET A 153 -9.30 7.88 -14.08
CA MET A 153 -9.40 9.14 -14.82
C MET A 153 -10.54 10.03 -14.31
N LEU A 154 -10.28 11.33 -14.15
CA LEU A 154 -11.32 12.31 -13.82
C LEU A 154 -12.04 12.79 -15.09
N ILE A 155 -13.35 12.58 -15.16
CA ILE A 155 -14.18 13.17 -16.22
C ILE A 155 -14.49 14.63 -15.84
N ARG A 156 -13.90 15.57 -16.58
CA ARG A 156 -13.97 17.03 -16.29
C ARG A 156 -15.38 17.61 -16.20
N ARG A 157 -16.38 16.99 -16.84
CA ARG A 157 -17.75 17.50 -16.89
C ARG A 157 -18.67 16.96 -15.79
N ASP A 158 -18.37 15.79 -15.24
CA ASP A 158 -19.36 15.01 -14.49
C ASP A 158 -19.04 14.81 -13.01
N THR A 159 -17.98 15.42 -12.48
CA THR A 159 -17.50 15.14 -11.10
C THR A 159 -17.32 13.63 -10.85
N CYS A 160 -16.95 12.88 -11.88
CA CYS A 160 -16.85 11.43 -11.81
C CYS A 160 -15.40 10.98 -12.01
N VAL A 161 -15.05 9.89 -11.34
CA VAL A 161 -13.82 9.15 -11.58
C VAL A 161 -14.18 7.82 -12.23
N ASP A 162 -13.72 7.62 -13.45
CA ASP A 162 -13.78 6.31 -14.08
C ASP A 162 -12.58 5.50 -13.60
N PHE A 163 -12.82 4.22 -13.33
CA PHE A 163 -11.79 3.28 -12.90
C PHE A 163 -11.85 2.03 -13.77
N GLN A 164 -10.67 1.43 -13.98
CA GLN A 164 -10.54 0.17 -14.69
C GLN A 164 -9.26 -0.52 -14.22
N PHE A 165 -9.38 -1.76 -13.77
CA PHE A 165 -8.28 -2.57 -13.29
C PHE A 165 -8.33 -3.95 -13.94
N CYS A 166 -7.21 -4.37 -14.50
CA CYS A 166 -7.06 -5.65 -15.20
C CYS A 166 -6.21 -6.58 -14.32
N PHE A 167 -6.80 -7.69 -13.88
CA PHE A 167 -6.12 -8.73 -13.11
C PHE A 167 -5.33 -9.67 -14.02
N ASN A 168 -4.32 -10.34 -13.46
CA ASN A 168 -3.45 -11.26 -14.23
C ASN A 168 -4.20 -12.48 -14.78
N ASP A 169 -5.31 -12.88 -14.16
CA ASP A 169 -6.18 -13.99 -14.60
C ASP A 169 -7.15 -13.61 -15.73
N GLY A 170 -7.11 -12.34 -16.16
CA GLY A 170 -7.99 -11.80 -17.19
C GLY A 170 -9.31 -11.22 -16.65
N LEU A 171 -9.58 -11.31 -15.34
CA LEU A 171 -10.69 -10.58 -14.74
C LEU A 171 -10.45 -9.07 -14.94
N GLU A 172 -11.48 -8.37 -15.35
CA GLU A 172 -11.46 -6.92 -15.49
C GLU A 172 -12.57 -6.33 -14.62
N VAL A 173 -12.20 -5.37 -13.76
CA VAL A 173 -13.17 -4.58 -13.01
C VAL A 173 -13.15 -3.15 -13.50
N PHE A 174 -14.31 -2.59 -13.79
CA PHE A 174 -14.42 -1.20 -14.23
C PHE A 174 -15.71 -0.56 -13.74
N GLY A 175 -15.75 0.76 -13.79
CA GLY A 175 -16.93 1.49 -13.39
C GLY A 175 -16.68 2.98 -13.22
N LYS A 176 -17.64 3.62 -12.55
CA LYS A 176 -17.69 5.08 -12.38
C LYS A 176 -18.10 5.42 -10.96
N LEU A 177 -17.27 6.21 -10.30
CA LEU A 177 -17.53 6.75 -8.96
C LEU A 177 -17.92 8.21 -9.06
N ARG A 178 -19.01 8.61 -8.41
CA ARG A 178 -19.36 10.03 -8.27
C ARG A 178 -18.57 10.66 -7.13
N VAL A 179 -17.84 11.72 -7.44
CA VAL A 179 -17.21 12.60 -6.45
C VAL A 179 -18.24 13.64 -6.01
N LEU A 180 -18.85 13.39 -4.85
CA LEU A 180 -19.67 14.39 -4.17
C LEU A 180 -18.81 15.06 -3.09
N GLN A 181 -19.13 16.32 -2.74
CA GLN A 181 -18.68 16.91 -1.46
C GLN A 181 -19.48 16.30 -0.31
N SER A 182 -19.45 14.98 -0.21
CA SER A 182 -20.19 14.16 0.73
C SER A 182 -19.34 12.94 1.08
N PRO A 183 -19.41 12.43 2.32
CA PRO A 183 -18.68 11.24 2.73
C PRO A 183 -19.21 9.95 2.09
N ILE A 184 -20.21 10.04 1.19
CA ILE A 184 -20.82 8.89 0.53
C ILE A 184 -20.32 8.79 -0.90
N VAL A 185 -19.68 7.66 -1.19
CA VAL A 185 -19.14 7.33 -2.49
C VAL A 185 -20.22 6.62 -3.26
N ARG A 186 -20.95 7.38 -4.07
CA ARG A 186 -21.97 6.78 -4.91
C ARG A 186 -21.26 6.15 -6.11
N CYS A 187 -21.01 4.85 -6.02
CA CYS A 187 -20.74 4.04 -7.20
C CYS A 187 -21.93 4.20 -8.15
N ILE A 188 -21.70 4.83 -9.30
CA ILE A 188 -22.72 5.02 -10.34
C ILE A 188 -22.87 3.72 -11.11
N GLU A 189 -21.74 3.10 -11.43
CA GLU A 189 -21.63 1.89 -12.23
C GLU A 189 -20.42 1.11 -11.74
N ARG A 190 -20.54 -0.22 -11.71
CA ARG A 190 -19.43 -1.15 -11.52
C ARG A 190 -19.73 -2.44 -12.25
N HIS A 191 -18.70 -3.06 -12.77
CA HIS A 191 -18.78 -4.31 -13.47
C HIS A 191 -17.51 -5.14 -13.24
N PRO A 192 -17.64 -6.47 -13.03
CA PRO A 192 -18.87 -7.16 -12.65
C PRO A 192 -19.30 -6.78 -11.21
N GLU A 193 -20.60 -6.72 -10.92
CA GLU A 193 -21.05 -6.43 -9.56
C GLU A 193 -20.63 -7.55 -8.59
N GLY A 194 -20.19 -7.20 -7.37
CA GLY A 194 -19.80 -8.18 -6.36
C GLY A 194 -18.50 -8.93 -6.67
N ALA A 195 -17.71 -8.45 -7.63
CA ALA A 195 -16.44 -9.07 -7.98
C ALA A 195 -15.51 -9.14 -6.76
N SER A 196 -14.91 -10.31 -6.55
CA SER A 196 -13.84 -10.50 -5.60
C SER A 196 -12.54 -9.97 -6.16
N VAL A 197 -11.86 -9.11 -5.41
CA VAL A 197 -10.52 -8.64 -5.79
C VAL A 197 -9.51 -9.67 -5.30
N PRO A 198 -8.77 -10.35 -6.20
CA PRO A 198 -7.72 -11.27 -5.78
C PRO A 198 -6.61 -10.51 -5.05
N VAL A 199 -6.14 -11.10 -3.96
CA VAL A 199 -5.02 -10.61 -3.17
C VAL A 199 -3.98 -11.71 -3.15
N HIS A 200 -2.77 -11.38 -3.57
CA HIS A 200 -1.67 -12.34 -3.65
C HIS A 200 -0.92 -12.45 -2.32
N GLY A 201 -0.74 -11.31 -1.65
CA GLY A 201 -0.04 -11.26 -0.38
C GLY A 201 -0.25 -9.95 0.37
N ILE A 202 -0.05 -10.00 1.68
CA ILE A 202 -0.15 -8.88 2.61
C ILE A 202 1.11 -8.83 3.46
N VAL A 203 1.67 -7.64 3.60
CA VAL A 203 2.70 -7.35 4.60
C VAL A 203 2.10 -6.40 5.63
N GLU A 204 2.15 -6.83 6.89
CA GLU A 204 1.82 -6.00 8.04
C GLU A 204 3.12 -5.50 8.67
N CYS A 205 3.21 -4.19 8.91
CA CYS A 205 4.37 -3.50 9.41
C CYS A 205 4.09 -2.98 10.82
N SER A 206 5.00 -3.17 11.77
CA SER A 206 4.85 -2.49 13.06
C SER A 206 6.12 -2.33 13.83
N VAL A 207 6.34 -1.14 14.39
CA VAL A 207 7.53 -0.89 15.20
C VAL A 207 7.45 -1.58 16.56
N ASN A 208 6.30 -1.48 17.23
CA ASN A 208 6.04 -2.06 18.55
C ASN A 208 4.66 -2.71 18.56
N LYS A 209 4.58 -3.99 18.21
CA LYS A 209 3.32 -4.76 18.27
C LYS A 209 3.47 -5.92 19.24
N SER A 210 2.40 -6.25 19.96
CA SER A 210 2.34 -7.51 20.70
C SER A 210 1.92 -8.63 19.76
N LEU A 211 2.37 -9.86 20.05
CA LEU A 211 1.98 -11.01 19.25
C LEU A 211 0.46 -11.22 19.21
N ALA A 212 -0.24 -10.98 20.32
CA ALA A 212 -1.69 -11.13 20.39
C ALA A 212 -2.42 -10.15 19.45
N VAL A 213 -1.97 -8.88 19.42
CA VAL A 213 -2.56 -7.86 18.52
C VAL A 213 -2.26 -8.21 17.07
N ALA A 214 -1.02 -8.55 16.74
CA ALA A 214 -0.65 -8.95 15.39
C ALA A 214 -1.45 -10.17 14.91
N THR A 215 -1.61 -11.18 15.76
CA THR A 215 -2.37 -12.40 15.44
C THR A 215 -3.83 -12.07 15.13
N GLY A 216 -4.49 -11.26 15.96
CA GLY A 216 -5.88 -10.87 15.73
C GLY A 216 -6.08 -10.15 14.39
N GLN A 217 -5.17 -9.23 14.03
CA GLN A 217 -5.24 -8.51 12.76
C GLN A 217 -5.03 -9.43 11.55
N LEU A 218 -4.01 -10.30 11.60
CA LEU A 218 -3.72 -11.22 10.49
C LEU A 218 -4.86 -12.22 10.27
N GLU A 219 -5.49 -12.70 11.34
CA GLU A 219 -6.71 -13.52 11.27
C GLU A 219 -7.89 -12.74 10.67
N GLY A 220 -8.03 -11.46 11.03
CA GLY A 220 -8.99 -10.54 10.43
C GLY A 220 -8.82 -10.44 8.92
N TYR A 221 -7.58 -10.26 8.44
CA TYR A 221 -7.30 -10.16 7.01
C TYR A 221 -7.66 -11.42 6.23
N ILE A 222 -7.38 -12.62 6.76
CA ILE A 222 -7.71 -13.88 6.08
C ILE A 222 -9.22 -14.04 5.85
N ASN A 223 -10.02 -13.63 6.82
CA ASN A 223 -11.47 -13.74 6.74
C ASN A 223 -12.12 -12.68 5.85
N LEU A 224 -11.38 -11.63 5.48
CA LEU A 224 -11.91 -10.46 4.80
C LEU A 224 -11.99 -10.62 3.28
N PHE A 225 -11.08 -11.38 2.67
CA PHE A 225 -11.01 -11.51 1.22
C PHE A 225 -11.78 -12.73 0.72
N SER A 226 -12.54 -12.56 -0.36
CA SER A 226 -13.41 -13.61 -0.89
C SER A 226 -12.67 -14.85 -1.41
N THR A 227 -11.40 -14.69 -1.79
CA THR A 227 -10.48 -15.80 -1.99
C THR A 227 -9.70 -15.94 -0.69
N PRO A 228 -9.92 -17.02 0.10
CA PRO A 228 -9.32 -17.13 1.41
C PRO A 228 -7.81 -17.02 1.29
N LEU A 229 -7.24 -16.00 1.92
CA LEU A 229 -5.80 -15.90 2.07
C LEU A 229 -5.33 -17.07 2.94
N THR A 230 -4.16 -17.61 2.61
CA THR A 230 -3.52 -18.64 3.43
C THR A 230 -2.49 -18.01 4.36
N GLU A 231 -1.94 -18.78 5.29
CA GLU A 231 -0.86 -18.30 6.17
C GLU A 231 0.39 -17.89 5.40
N SER A 232 0.61 -18.47 4.23
CA SER A 232 1.67 -18.07 3.28
C SER A 232 1.36 -16.76 2.54
N SER A 233 0.15 -16.23 2.62
CA SER A 233 -0.22 -14.96 1.99
C SER A 233 -0.03 -13.75 2.93
N VAL A 234 0.40 -13.96 4.16
CA VAL A 234 0.57 -12.90 5.15
C VAL A 234 1.97 -12.95 5.76
N PHE A 235 2.61 -11.79 5.84
CA PHE A 235 3.95 -11.62 6.38
C PHE A 235 3.95 -10.46 7.38
N LEU A 236 4.56 -10.67 8.54
CA LEU A 236 4.68 -9.66 9.59
C LEU A 236 6.12 -9.14 9.69
N VAL A 237 6.33 -7.84 9.50
CA VAL A 237 7.64 -7.22 9.73
C VAL A 237 7.59 -6.29 10.93
N THR A 238 8.49 -6.51 11.91
CA THR A 238 8.46 -5.77 13.18
C THR A 238 9.76 -5.06 13.53
N GLY A 239 9.65 -3.97 14.30
CA GLY A 239 10.80 -3.29 14.92
C GLY A 239 11.30 -3.93 16.22
N ASN A 240 10.51 -4.85 16.78
CA ASN A 240 10.81 -5.59 18.01
C ASN A 240 10.78 -7.09 17.75
N GLU A 241 11.56 -7.86 18.52
CA GLU A 241 11.44 -9.31 18.52
C GLU A 241 10.07 -9.74 19.06
N LEU A 242 9.48 -10.75 18.42
CA LEU A 242 8.25 -11.38 18.85
C LEU A 242 8.49 -12.85 19.23
N PRO A 243 7.71 -13.42 20.18
CA PRO A 243 7.69 -14.86 20.43
C PRO A 243 7.31 -15.65 19.17
N GLU A 244 7.68 -16.93 19.10
CA GLU A 244 7.29 -17.83 18.00
C GLU A 244 5.77 -17.83 17.79
N CYS A 245 5.36 -17.87 16.51
CA CYS A 245 3.97 -17.94 16.10
C CYS A 245 3.86 -18.63 14.74
N ARG A 246 2.64 -18.95 14.32
CA ARG A 246 2.36 -19.61 13.03
C ARG A 246 2.59 -18.72 11.80
N TRP A 247 2.62 -17.40 12.00
CA TRP A 247 2.76 -16.44 10.91
C TRP A 247 4.23 -16.25 10.53
N ASN A 248 4.48 -16.09 9.23
CA ASN A 248 5.80 -15.67 8.74
C ASN A 248 6.10 -14.28 9.30
N LYS A 249 7.31 -14.12 9.86
CA LYS A 249 7.71 -12.86 10.49
C LYS A 249 9.19 -12.56 10.30
N PHE A 250 9.52 -11.28 10.31
CA PHE A 250 10.90 -10.79 10.30
C PHE A 250 11.03 -9.61 11.27
N SER A 251 12.10 -9.57 12.06
CA SER A 251 12.36 -8.48 12.99
C SER A 251 13.55 -7.65 12.51
N ILE A 252 13.39 -6.33 12.51
CA ILE A 252 14.40 -5.36 12.12
C ILE A 252 14.90 -4.68 13.41
N PRO A 253 16.21 -4.71 13.69
CA PRO A 253 16.77 -4.22 14.95
C PRO A 253 16.85 -2.69 14.97
N LEU A 254 15.72 -1.99 15.12
CA LEU A 254 15.65 -0.52 15.03
C LEU A 254 16.40 0.25 16.15
N TYR A 255 16.90 -0.45 17.17
CA TYR A 255 17.64 0.12 18.30
C TYR A 255 19.17 0.13 18.12
N THR A 256 19.68 -0.36 16.97
CA THR A 256 21.11 -0.27 16.63
C THR A 256 21.45 1.04 15.92
N ALA A 257 22.65 1.59 16.16
CA ALA A 257 23.17 2.74 15.42
C ALA A 257 23.77 2.36 14.05
N ASP A 258 23.83 1.07 13.73
CA ASP A 258 24.39 0.55 12.48
C ASP A 258 23.35 0.60 11.34
N THR A 259 23.44 1.65 10.51
CA THR A 259 22.53 1.85 9.37
C THR A 259 22.69 0.77 8.30
N LEU A 260 23.88 0.21 8.10
CA LEU A 260 24.12 -0.88 7.16
C LEU A 260 23.45 -2.18 7.64
N LEU A 261 23.51 -2.46 8.94
CA LEU A 261 22.79 -3.59 9.51
C LEU A 261 21.27 -3.44 9.28
N ILE A 262 20.71 -2.26 9.53
CA ILE A 262 19.29 -2.00 9.32
C ILE A 262 18.92 -2.14 7.83
N GLU A 263 19.71 -1.57 6.93
CA GLU A 263 19.50 -1.72 5.48
C GLU A 263 19.51 -3.21 5.08
N ASN A 264 20.49 -3.97 5.54
CA ASN A 264 20.59 -5.40 5.27
C ASN A 264 19.41 -6.20 5.86
N SER A 265 18.90 -5.82 7.04
CA SER A 265 17.70 -6.42 7.61
C SER A 265 16.45 -6.12 6.77
N PHE A 266 16.27 -4.90 6.28
CA PHE A 266 15.18 -4.57 5.35
C PHE A 266 15.29 -5.36 4.05
N ARG A 267 16.51 -5.50 3.52
CA ARG A 267 16.80 -6.31 2.32
C ARG A 267 16.45 -7.78 2.53
N GLY A 268 16.82 -8.37 3.67
CA GLY A 268 16.49 -9.76 4.01
C GLY A 268 14.99 -9.98 4.18
N PHE A 269 14.30 -9.09 4.89
CA PHE A 269 12.82 -9.09 4.99
C PHE A 269 12.16 -9.10 3.62
N ALA A 270 12.61 -8.23 2.71
CA ALA A 270 12.04 -8.12 1.38
C ALA A 270 12.30 -9.38 0.53
N ASP A 271 13.50 -9.98 0.62
CA ASP A 271 13.81 -11.25 -0.07
C ASP A 271 12.94 -12.40 0.43
N GLU A 272 12.75 -12.53 1.75
CA GLU A 272 11.86 -13.55 2.33
C GLU A 272 10.41 -13.35 1.92
N THR A 273 9.91 -12.11 1.94
CA THR A 273 8.55 -11.76 1.52
C THR A 273 8.31 -12.13 0.06
N LEU A 274 9.22 -11.70 -0.83
CA LEU A 274 9.10 -11.97 -2.26
C LEU A 274 9.22 -13.47 -2.57
N SER A 275 10.09 -14.19 -1.86
CA SER A 275 10.23 -15.65 -2.00
C SER A 275 8.97 -16.37 -1.55
N LEU A 276 8.42 -15.99 -0.38
CA LEU A 276 7.18 -16.56 0.15
C LEU A 276 6.01 -16.35 -0.83
N PHE A 277 5.95 -15.16 -1.45
CA PHE A 277 4.94 -14.84 -2.44
C PHE A 277 5.26 -15.39 -3.83
N GLY A 278 6.35 -16.14 -4.03
CA GLY A 278 6.72 -16.75 -5.30
C GLY A 278 7.05 -15.75 -6.41
N LEU A 279 7.59 -14.58 -6.04
CA LEU A 279 7.96 -13.51 -6.97
C LEU A 279 9.45 -13.53 -7.35
N ILE A 280 10.27 -14.31 -6.65
CA ILE A 280 11.69 -14.52 -6.91
C ILE A 280 12.08 -15.99 -6.76
#